data_AF-A0A535J9S6-F1
#
_entry.id   AF-A0A535J9S6-F1
#
_cell.length_a   1.000
_cell.length_b   1.000
_cell.length_c   1.000
_cell.angle_alpha   90.00
_cell.angle_beta   90.00
_cell.angle_gamma   90.00
#
_symmetry.space_group_name_H-M   'P 1'
#
loop_
_entity.id
_entity.type
_entity.pdbx_description
1 polymer ?
#
loop_
_entity_poly.entity_id
_entity_poly.type
_entity_poly.pdbx_seq_one_letter_code
_entity_poly.pdbx_strand_id
1 'polypeptide(L)'
;MNKSPVDIADEETRLVKPGGSLMRDSISYLGTRFTLLIAGTTLAAACDEPVSPVHSTVGAASLSQAGADAVGGLGTLGTGSATPGSDRQEFNFDVTADLSGGQLFYRDWTVVRSDGTVGTLTVDPADPATAITAYRDWASACADPTHGAEFDGTGRLDRGDLTSFTVAACDNGAAESGADFLQMNVPPLGYSHGGSLSSGDVAKSGTATVILQDGFESGNLSEWTQDNPGANRYSLSTDPARVKSGMYSLQALFTPTNTYGLITRWFMPGYDEVYVKFSVMFEENFDERYGLHFLTMAGNGIDDPYSSWGKAGIRPNGTDYFYAGVDPEFINGDPALKPLHFYTYWPDMTCPPLYPDDPCYGNPFYQTSPKIPLVGGQWQEVVFHIKLNTPGQYDGSQTLWINGVKKIDVQNMRWRTTTDLRLNEIRFDNYMSQGPTTEYLWVDEVTVWRPRGVCC
;
A
#
# COMPACT_ATOMS: atom_id res chain seq x y z
N MET A 1 23.05 36.02 10.63
CA MET A 1 23.43 36.52 9.28
C MET A 1 22.72 35.64 8.28
N ASN A 2 21.74 36.20 7.57
CA ASN A 2 20.94 35.50 6.56
C ASN A 2 21.80 35.15 5.35
N LYS A 3 21.74 33.90 4.90
CA LYS A 3 22.09 33.54 3.52
C LYS A 3 20.93 32.75 2.91
N SER A 4 20.54 33.21 1.71
CA SER A 4 19.57 32.62 0.80
C SER A 4 20.16 31.38 0.10
N PRO A 5 19.35 30.36 -0.24
CA PRO A 5 19.81 29.18 -0.96
C PRO A 5 19.89 29.47 -2.46
N VAL A 6 21.03 30.00 -2.90
CA VAL A 6 21.41 30.06 -4.32
C VAL A 6 22.85 29.58 -4.35
N ASP A 7 23.06 28.27 -4.54
CA ASP A 7 24.31 27.62 -4.97
C ASP A 7 24.11 26.08 -5.00
N ILE A 8 23.10 25.57 -5.71
CA ILE A 8 22.83 24.11 -5.84
C ILE A 8 22.57 23.74 -7.32
N ALA A 9 23.37 24.25 -8.24
CA ALA A 9 23.22 23.91 -9.66
C ALA A 9 24.58 23.87 -10.37
N ASP A 10 25.53 23.10 -9.86
CA ASP A 10 26.74 22.80 -10.64
C ASP A 10 27.54 21.60 -10.11
N GLU A 11 26.96 20.38 -10.05
CA GLU A 11 27.82 19.18 -9.93
C GLU A 11 27.29 17.84 -10.47
N GLU A 12 26.24 17.78 -11.31
CA GLU A 12 25.78 16.51 -11.90
C GLU A 12 26.03 16.35 -13.42
N THR A 13 26.82 17.22 -14.05
CA THR A 13 27.09 17.12 -15.51
C THR A 13 28.42 16.47 -15.91
N ARG A 14 29.06 15.69 -15.04
CA ARG A 14 30.29 14.96 -15.43
C ARG A 14 30.25 13.51 -14.99
N LEU A 15 29.69 12.64 -15.82
CA LEU A 15 30.21 11.30 -16.12
C LEU A 15 29.41 10.63 -17.24
N VAL A 16 29.57 11.12 -18.48
CA VAL A 16 29.34 10.29 -19.67
C VAL A 16 30.40 10.65 -20.70
N LYS A 17 31.29 9.70 -21.02
CA LYS A 17 31.83 9.56 -22.39
C LYS A 17 32.13 8.09 -22.75
N PRO A 18 32.12 7.76 -24.05
CA PRO A 18 31.79 6.44 -24.56
C PRO A 18 32.96 5.72 -25.25
N GLY A 19 32.78 4.43 -25.54
CA GLY A 19 33.39 3.76 -26.69
C GLY A 19 34.27 2.54 -26.38
N GLY A 20 33.93 1.41 -27.01
CA GLY A 20 34.79 0.23 -27.08
C GLY A 20 34.06 -1.00 -27.60
N SER A 21 34.17 -1.25 -28.90
CA SER A 21 33.45 -2.27 -29.67
C SER A 21 34.26 -3.57 -29.84
N LEU A 22 33.52 -4.66 -30.09
CA LEU A 22 33.90 -5.90 -30.80
C LEU A 22 34.94 -6.85 -30.16
N MET A 23 34.51 -8.09 -29.89
CA MET A 23 34.98 -9.22 -30.70
C MET A 23 34.03 -10.42 -30.60
N ARG A 24 33.69 -10.96 -31.77
CA ARG A 24 33.09 -12.29 -31.97
C ARG A 24 34.14 -13.33 -31.62
N ASP A 25 33.72 -14.48 -31.08
CA ASP A 25 34.05 -15.75 -31.70
C ASP A 25 33.10 -16.86 -31.27
N SER A 26 32.64 -17.56 -32.30
CA SER A 26 31.84 -18.78 -32.29
C SER A 26 32.76 -20.00 -32.24
N ILE A 27 32.41 -21.02 -31.46
CA ILE A 27 32.70 -22.44 -31.76
C ILE A 27 31.53 -23.29 -31.27
N SER A 28 31.13 -24.20 -32.15
CA SER A 28 30.01 -25.13 -32.08
C SER A 28 30.47 -26.58 -31.88
N TYR A 29 29.51 -27.43 -31.49
CA TYR A 29 29.48 -28.91 -31.59
C TYR A 29 30.30 -29.72 -30.56
N LEU A 30 29.93 -30.92 -30.09
CA LEU A 30 29.00 -31.97 -30.56
C LEU A 30 28.79 -33.01 -29.42
N GLY A 31 27.59 -33.61 -29.32
CA GLY A 31 27.29 -35.01 -28.87
C GLY A 31 27.71 -35.44 -27.44
N THR A 32 27.08 -36.41 -26.77
CA THR A 32 26.28 -37.55 -27.20
C THR A 32 25.51 -38.11 -25.99
N ARG A 33 24.38 -38.75 -26.29
CA ARG A 33 23.43 -39.45 -25.40
C ARG A 33 24.05 -40.57 -24.56
N PHE A 34 23.42 -40.86 -23.41
CA PHE A 34 23.16 -42.24 -22.97
C PHE A 34 21.80 -42.36 -22.28
N THR A 35 21.05 -43.38 -22.68
CA THR A 35 19.74 -43.81 -22.19
C THR A 35 19.93 -45.01 -21.26
N LEU A 36 19.09 -45.20 -20.23
CA LEU A 36 18.10 -46.30 -20.09
C LEU A 36 17.76 -46.67 -18.62
N LEU A 37 16.44 -46.64 -18.37
CA LEU A 37 15.53 -47.34 -17.43
C LEU A 37 16.08 -48.24 -16.29
N ILE A 38 15.38 -48.20 -15.15
CA ILE A 38 14.66 -49.37 -14.59
C ILE A 38 13.27 -48.95 -14.02
N ALA A 39 12.26 -49.73 -14.35
CA ALA A 39 10.86 -49.64 -13.94
C ALA A 39 10.59 -50.39 -12.61
N GLY A 40 9.53 -49.99 -11.90
CA GLY A 40 8.99 -50.73 -10.75
C GLY A 40 7.50 -50.44 -10.58
N THR A 41 6.67 -51.18 -11.30
CA THR A 41 5.21 -51.26 -11.14
C THR A 41 4.84 -52.25 -10.04
N THR A 42 4.08 -51.82 -9.04
CA THR A 42 3.27 -52.71 -8.18
C THR A 42 1.79 -52.44 -8.47
N LEU A 43 1.15 -53.44 -9.08
CA LEU A 43 -0.29 -53.51 -9.30
C LEU A 43 -0.92 -54.10 -8.04
N ALA A 44 -1.84 -53.38 -7.40
CA ALA A 44 -2.80 -53.97 -6.46
C ALA A 44 -4.19 -53.66 -7.01
N ALA A 45 -4.86 -54.71 -7.49
CA ALA A 45 -6.25 -54.66 -7.92
C ALA A 45 -7.15 -54.75 -6.68
N ALA A 46 -7.95 -53.72 -6.45
CA ALA A 46 -9.15 -53.81 -5.62
C ALA A 46 -10.29 -53.20 -6.44
N CYS A 47 -11.31 -54.01 -6.71
CA CYS A 47 -12.55 -53.57 -7.31
C CYS A 47 -13.36 -52.85 -6.22
N ASP A 48 -13.75 -51.60 -6.46
CA ASP A 48 -14.94 -50.99 -5.86
C ASP A 48 -15.54 -49.97 -6.84
N GLU A 49 -16.87 -49.96 -6.90
CA GLU A 49 -17.72 -49.24 -7.84
C GLU A 49 -17.55 -47.70 -7.79
N PRO A 50 -17.94 -46.94 -8.84
CA PRO A 50 -17.80 -45.49 -8.85
C PRO A 50 -18.80 -44.85 -7.89
N VAL A 51 -18.38 -44.66 -6.64
CA VAL A 51 -19.04 -43.77 -5.70
C VAL A 51 -18.86 -42.36 -6.24
N SER A 52 -19.98 -41.69 -6.55
CA SER A 52 -20.00 -40.26 -6.87
C SER A 52 -19.21 -39.49 -5.80
N PRO A 53 -18.45 -38.43 -6.14
CA PRO A 53 -17.76 -37.65 -5.12
C PRO A 53 -18.80 -37.18 -4.11
N VAL A 54 -18.65 -37.68 -2.88
CA VAL A 54 -19.43 -37.21 -1.74
C VAL A 54 -19.08 -35.74 -1.60
N HIS A 55 -20.02 -34.87 -1.97
CA HIS A 55 -19.95 -33.47 -1.61
C HIS A 55 -19.79 -33.40 -0.09
N SER A 56 -18.66 -32.86 0.37
CA SER A 56 -18.49 -32.49 1.77
C SER A 56 -19.68 -31.62 2.15
N THR A 57 -20.56 -32.17 2.99
CA THR A 57 -21.59 -31.39 3.66
C THR A 57 -20.91 -30.22 4.34
N VAL A 58 -21.42 -29.02 4.06
CA VAL A 58 -20.96 -27.74 4.62
C VAL A 58 -20.84 -27.90 6.14
N GLY A 59 -19.60 -28.04 6.60
CA GLY A 59 -19.27 -28.04 8.01
C GLY A 59 -19.42 -26.62 8.55
N ALA A 60 -20.02 -26.50 9.73
CA ALA A 60 -19.99 -25.26 10.49
C ALA A 60 -18.53 -24.75 10.57
N ALA A 61 -18.33 -23.48 10.24
CA ALA A 61 -17.04 -22.83 10.24
C ALA A 61 -16.36 -23.00 11.61
N SER A 62 -15.11 -23.45 11.60
CA SER A 62 -14.17 -23.11 12.67
C SER A 62 -13.86 -21.63 12.53
N LEU A 63 -14.70 -20.78 13.12
CA LEU A 63 -14.44 -19.35 13.23
C LEU A 63 -13.13 -19.11 13.99
N SER A 64 -12.36 -18.14 13.47
CA SER A 64 -11.11 -17.55 13.97
C SER A 64 -10.60 -18.13 15.30
N GLN A 65 -9.44 -18.79 15.26
CA GLN A 65 -8.73 -19.18 16.47
C GLN A 65 -8.42 -17.92 17.30
N ALA A 66 -8.93 -17.86 18.53
CA ALA A 66 -8.74 -16.72 19.41
C ALA A 66 -7.24 -16.50 19.68
N GLY A 67 -6.67 -15.40 19.16
CA GLY A 67 -5.31 -14.97 19.47
C GLY A 67 -4.56 -14.18 18.40
N ALA A 68 -4.97 -14.25 17.12
CA ALA A 68 -4.33 -13.54 16.01
C ALA A 68 -5.29 -12.54 15.34
N ASP A 69 -4.74 -11.43 14.82
CA ASP A 69 -5.48 -10.57 13.90
C ASP A 69 -5.80 -11.39 12.64
N ALA A 70 -7.08 -11.59 12.36
CA ALA A 70 -7.53 -12.47 11.29
C ALA A 70 -8.87 -11.98 10.73
N VAL A 71 -9.16 -12.38 9.51
CA VAL A 71 -10.46 -12.20 8.90
C VAL A 71 -10.91 -13.52 8.30
N GLY A 72 -12.11 -13.95 8.68
CA GLY A 72 -12.77 -15.11 8.13
C GLY A 72 -14.08 -14.69 7.50
N GLY A 73 -14.51 -15.44 6.49
CA GLY A 73 -15.80 -15.20 5.88
C GLY A 73 -16.33 -16.42 5.18
N LEU A 74 -17.63 -16.66 5.33
CA LEU A 74 -18.35 -17.72 4.64
C LEU A 74 -19.72 -17.17 4.27
N GLY A 75 -20.04 -17.15 2.97
CA GLY A 75 -21.32 -16.60 2.56
C GLY A 75 -21.51 -16.50 1.07
N THR A 76 -22.53 -15.71 0.70
CA THR A 76 -22.90 -15.45 -0.68
C THR A 76 -23.12 -13.98 -0.94
N LEU A 77 -22.91 -13.58 -2.19
CA LEU A 77 -23.40 -12.33 -2.77
C LEU A 77 -24.47 -12.64 -3.82
N GLY A 78 -25.29 -11.65 -4.14
CA GLY A 78 -26.35 -11.78 -5.15
C GLY A 78 -27.58 -12.57 -4.66
N THR A 79 -28.66 -12.53 -5.43
CA THR A 79 -29.96 -13.14 -5.08
C THR A 79 -30.29 -14.38 -5.91
N GLY A 80 -29.43 -14.72 -6.86
CA GLY A 80 -29.59 -15.83 -7.78
C GLY A 80 -29.37 -17.22 -7.15
N SER A 81 -29.73 -18.23 -7.92
CA SER A 81 -29.52 -19.63 -7.55
C SER A 81 -28.09 -20.09 -7.82
N ALA A 82 -27.67 -21.22 -7.25
CA ALA A 82 -26.41 -21.89 -7.58
C ALA A 82 -26.50 -22.61 -8.95
N THR A 83 -26.75 -21.85 -10.01
CA THR A 83 -26.81 -22.35 -11.40
C THR A 83 -26.02 -21.45 -12.34
N PRO A 84 -25.34 -22.01 -13.36
CA PRO A 84 -24.55 -21.22 -14.30
C PRO A 84 -25.37 -20.09 -14.95
N GLY A 85 -24.85 -18.87 -14.89
CA GLY A 85 -25.47 -17.65 -15.39
C GLY A 85 -26.31 -16.89 -14.36
N SER A 86 -26.52 -17.43 -13.16
CA SER A 86 -27.24 -16.73 -12.10
C SER A 86 -26.40 -15.64 -11.42
N ASP A 87 -27.06 -14.57 -10.97
CA ASP A 87 -26.49 -13.53 -10.11
C ASP A 87 -26.20 -14.07 -8.71
N ARG A 88 -25.12 -14.84 -8.56
CA ARG A 88 -24.70 -15.41 -7.29
C ARG A 88 -23.19 -15.54 -7.24
N GLN A 89 -22.61 -15.22 -6.10
CA GLN A 89 -21.22 -15.53 -5.79
C GLN A 89 -21.17 -16.29 -4.47
N GLU A 90 -20.19 -17.16 -4.33
CA GLU A 90 -19.96 -17.95 -3.12
C GLU A 90 -18.51 -17.75 -2.69
N PHE A 91 -18.30 -17.56 -1.40
CA PHE A 91 -16.96 -17.40 -0.87
C PHE A 91 -16.77 -18.14 0.45
N ASN A 92 -15.53 -18.55 0.68
CA ASN A 92 -15.05 -19.07 1.95
C ASN A 92 -13.58 -18.68 2.08
N PHE A 93 -13.21 -17.97 3.15
CA PHE A 93 -11.82 -17.64 3.42
C PHE A 93 -11.54 -17.62 4.92
N ASP A 94 -10.27 -17.84 5.24
CA ASP A 94 -9.70 -17.64 6.57
C ASP A 94 -8.26 -17.16 6.35
N VAL A 95 -7.94 -15.97 6.84
CA VAL A 95 -6.68 -15.28 6.59
C VAL A 95 -6.17 -14.66 7.87
N THR A 96 -4.92 -14.94 8.22
CA THR A 96 -4.23 -14.38 9.38
C THR A 96 -3.22 -13.31 8.98
N ALA A 97 -3.05 -12.31 9.85
CA ALA A 97 -2.14 -11.18 9.62
C ALA A 97 -0.66 -11.58 9.56
N ASP A 98 -0.28 -12.70 10.19
CA ASP A 98 1.08 -13.21 10.21
C ASP A 98 1.49 -13.93 8.91
N LEU A 99 0.54 -14.09 7.97
CA LEU A 99 0.72 -14.78 6.70
C LEU A 99 1.26 -16.23 6.85
N SER A 100 1.16 -16.82 8.04
CA SER A 100 1.67 -18.16 8.33
C SER A 100 0.81 -19.27 7.69
N GLY A 101 -0.36 -18.88 7.18
CA GLY A 101 -1.28 -19.67 6.37
C GLY A 101 -2.50 -18.82 5.98
N GLY A 102 -3.26 -19.31 5.00
CA GLY A 102 -4.51 -18.65 4.59
C GLY A 102 -5.13 -19.36 3.41
N GLN A 103 -6.46 -19.43 3.39
CA GLN A 103 -7.21 -20.05 2.31
C GLN A 103 -8.25 -19.09 1.76
N LEU A 104 -8.55 -19.24 0.47
CA LEU A 104 -9.63 -18.55 -0.19
C LEU A 104 -10.26 -19.51 -1.18
N PHE A 105 -11.58 -19.57 -1.19
CA PHE A 105 -12.39 -20.07 -2.28
C PHE A 105 -13.36 -18.97 -2.67
N TYR A 106 -13.40 -18.64 -3.95
CA TYR A 106 -14.37 -17.70 -4.52
C TYR A 106 -14.93 -18.28 -5.81
N ARG A 107 -16.24 -18.25 -5.97
CA ARG A 107 -16.96 -18.68 -7.17
C ARG A 107 -17.90 -17.59 -7.63
N ASP A 108 -17.94 -17.35 -8.93
CA ASP A 108 -18.93 -16.48 -9.55
C ASP A 108 -19.76 -17.26 -10.56
N TRP A 109 -21.05 -17.43 -10.27
CA TRP A 109 -21.98 -18.17 -11.11
C TRP A 109 -22.30 -17.43 -12.41
N THR A 110 -22.06 -16.12 -12.50
CA THR A 110 -22.24 -15.35 -13.74
C THR A 110 -21.14 -15.62 -14.76
N VAL A 111 -19.96 -16.06 -14.31
CA VAL A 111 -18.80 -16.35 -15.17
C VAL A 111 -18.90 -17.78 -15.71
N VAL A 112 -19.66 -17.96 -16.78
CA VAL A 112 -19.86 -19.27 -17.42
C VAL A 112 -18.86 -19.50 -18.55
N ARG A 113 -18.21 -20.65 -18.55
CA ARG A 113 -17.25 -21.07 -19.57
C ARG A 113 -17.94 -21.81 -20.71
N SER A 114 -17.24 -21.98 -21.83
CA SER A 114 -17.78 -22.65 -23.02
C SER A 114 -18.16 -24.12 -22.79
N ASP A 115 -17.56 -24.76 -21.78
CA ASP A 115 -17.87 -26.14 -21.36
C ASP A 115 -18.96 -26.23 -20.28
N GLY A 116 -19.57 -25.09 -19.91
CA GLY A 116 -20.63 -25.00 -18.90
C GLY A 116 -20.13 -24.93 -17.45
N THR A 117 -18.82 -24.97 -17.21
CA THR A 117 -18.26 -24.75 -15.88
C THR A 117 -18.34 -23.27 -15.48
N VAL A 118 -18.25 -23.01 -14.18
CA VAL A 118 -18.29 -21.65 -13.60
C VAL A 118 -16.91 -21.24 -13.12
N GLY A 119 -16.59 -19.95 -13.25
CA GLY A 119 -15.32 -19.40 -12.83
C GLY A 119 -15.12 -19.52 -11.31
N THR A 120 -13.94 -20.03 -10.92
CA THR A 120 -13.51 -20.05 -9.52
C THR A 120 -12.10 -19.51 -9.38
N LEU A 121 -11.78 -19.00 -8.19
CA LEU A 121 -10.44 -18.67 -7.76
C LEU A 121 -10.19 -19.31 -6.39
N THR A 122 -9.06 -20.00 -6.26
CA THR A 122 -8.70 -20.73 -5.04
C THR A 122 -7.29 -20.36 -4.58
N VAL A 123 -7.11 -20.18 -3.28
CA VAL A 123 -5.83 -20.27 -2.57
C VAL A 123 -5.90 -21.49 -1.67
N ASP A 124 -5.05 -22.47 -1.96
CA ASP A 124 -4.95 -23.72 -1.21
C ASP A 124 -3.57 -23.77 -0.54
N PRO A 125 -3.48 -23.83 0.81
CA PRO A 125 -2.21 -23.97 1.51
C PRO A 125 -1.38 -25.19 1.09
N ALA A 126 -2.00 -26.23 0.51
CA ALA A 126 -1.30 -27.39 -0.03
C ALA A 126 -0.71 -27.17 -1.43
N ASP A 127 -1.13 -26.12 -2.13
CA ASP A 127 -0.62 -25.73 -3.44
C ASP A 127 0.47 -24.65 -3.29
N PRO A 128 1.76 -25.00 -3.45
CA PRO A 128 2.87 -24.08 -3.22
C PRO A 128 2.92 -22.90 -4.23
N ALA A 129 2.10 -22.94 -5.28
CA ALA A 129 2.01 -21.84 -6.24
C ALA A 129 0.93 -20.80 -5.88
N THR A 130 0.13 -21.05 -4.84
CA THR A 130 -0.86 -20.11 -4.33
C THR A 130 -0.48 -19.64 -2.92
N ALA A 131 -0.76 -18.38 -2.62
CA ALA A 131 -0.47 -17.82 -1.30
C ALA A 131 -1.27 -16.53 -1.07
N ILE A 132 -1.61 -16.28 0.19
CA ILE A 132 -1.87 -14.91 0.66
C ILE A 132 -0.50 -14.22 0.79
N THR A 133 -0.37 -13.05 0.17
CA THR A 133 0.91 -12.34 0.03
C THR A 133 0.97 -11.02 0.79
N ALA A 134 -0.18 -10.52 1.24
CA ALA A 134 -0.28 -9.38 2.13
C ALA A 134 -1.61 -9.42 2.90
N TYR A 135 -1.58 -8.90 4.11
CA TYR A 135 -2.76 -8.66 4.94
C TYR A 135 -2.71 -7.23 5.46
N ARG A 136 -3.88 -6.61 5.52
CA ARG A 136 -4.14 -5.28 6.03
C ARG A 136 -5.33 -5.40 6.96
N ASP A 137 -5.18 -4.98 8.21
CA ASP A 137 -6.22 -5.08 9.23
C ASP A 137 -7.27 -3.96 9.15
N TRP A 138 -7.43 -3.42 7.94
CA TRP A 138 -8.34 -2.36 7.55
C TRP A 138 -8.71 -2.57 6.07
N ALA A 139 -9.81 -1.98 5.62
CA ALA A 139 -10.12 -1.94 4.18
C ALA A 139 -10.82 -0.65 3.77
N SER A 140 -10.34 -0.01 2.71
CA SER A 140 -10.92 1.23 2.17
C SER A 140 -12.33 1.07 1.63
N ALA A 141 -12.70 -0.16 1.25
CA ALA A 141 -14.03 -0.49 0.78
C ALA A 141 -15.09 -0.46 1.89
N CYS A 142 -14.67 -0.43 3.16
CA CYS A 142 -15.57 -0.39 4.31
C CYS A 142 -15.92 1.05 4.69
N ALA A 143 -17.17 1.25 5.13
CA ALA A 143 -17.62 2.55 5.61
C ALA A 143 -16.84 3.00 6.86
N ASP A 144 -16.59 2.06 7.79
CA ASP A 144 -15.55 2.20 8.80
C ASP A 144 -14.37 1.32 8.38
N PRO A 145 -13.22 1.90 7.98
CA PRO A 145 -12.07 1.12 7.54
C PRO A 145 -11.55 0.13 8.59
N THR A 146 -11.77 0.37 9.89
CA THR A 146 -11.26 -0.49 10.97
C THR A 146 -12.06 -1.77 11.19
N HIS A 147 -13.30 -1.78 10.71
CA HIS A 147 -14.13 -2.98 10.61
C HIS A 147 -13.73 -3.86 9.42
N GLY A 148 -12.93 -3.30 8.52
CA GLY A 148 -12.44 -3.98 7.34
C GLY A 148 -11.17 -4.76 7.57
N ALA A 149 -10.92 -5.75 6.72
CA ALA A 149 -9.59 -6.27 6.44
C ALA A 149 -9.46 -6.45 4.92
N GLU A 150 -8.27 -6.16 4.40
CA GLU A 150 -7.93 -6.36 3.00
C GLU A 150 -6.74 -7.31 2.88
N PHE A 151 -6.80 -8.23 1.93
CA PHE A 151 -5.70 -9.15 1.69
C PHE A 151 -5.45 -9.35 0.20
N ASP A 152 -4.17 -9.47 -0.14
CA ASP A 152 -3.71 -9.77 -1.50
C ASP A 152 -3.26 -11.22 -1.59
N GLY A 153 -3.35 -11.79 -2.77
CA GLY A 153 -2.81 -13.12 -3.00
C GLY A 153 -2.56 -13.47 -4.45
N THR A 154 -1.89 -14.59 -4.62
CA THR A 154 -1.82 -15.32 -5.89
C THR A 154 -2.75 -16.52 -5.77
N GLY A 155 -3.81 -16.53 -6.58
CA GLY A 155 -4.80 -17.60 -6.61
C GLY A 155 -4.77 -18.38 -7.91
N ARG A 156 -5.25 -19.62 -7.87
CA ARG A 156 -5.43 -20.47 -9.03
C ARG A 156 -6.87 -20.39 -9.54
N LEU A 157 -7.02 -20.13 -10.83
CA LEU A 157 -8.30 -20.18 -11.52
C LEU A 157 -8.73 -21.63 -11.79
N ASP A 158 -10.01 -21.85 -12.06
CA ASP A 158 -10.58 -23.13 -12.47
C ASP A 158 -9.87 -23.79 -13.68
N ARG A 159 -9.22 -23.00 -14.54
CA ARG A 159 -8.42 -23.47 -15.68
C ARG A 159 -6.97 -23.86 -15.34
N GLY A 160 -6.56 -23.66 -14.10
CA GLY A 160 -5.19 -23.92 -13.63
C GLY A 160 -4.25 -22.71 -13.73
N ASP A 161 -4.62 -21.64 -14.42
CA ASP A 161 -3.83 -20.41 -14.51
C ASP A 161 -3.72 -19.71 -13.14
N LEU A 162 -2.57 -19.08 -12.87
CA LEU A 162 -2.37 -18.25 -11.68
C LEU A 162 -2.69 -16.79 -11.98
N THR A 163 -3.28 -16.10 -11.01
CA THR A 163 -3.57 -14.67 -11.11
C THR A 163 -3.46 -13.98 -9.76
N SER A 164 -3.15 -12.68 -9.76
CA SER A 164 -3.16 -11.85 -8.56
C SER A 164 -4.56 -11.34 -8.26
N PHE A 165 -4.93 -11.29 -6.99
CA PHE A 165 -6.20 -10.75 -6.53
C PHE A 165 -6.05 -9.91 -5.27
N THR A 166 -7.08 -9.12 -4.98
CA THR A 166 -7.28 -8.41 -3.72
C THR A 166 -8.71 -8.63 -3.26
N VAL A 167 -8.89 -8.98 -1.99
CA VAL A 167 -10.21 -9.06 -1.34
C VAL A 167 -10.25 -8.02 -0.22
N ALA A 168 -11.31 -7.23 -0.20
CA ALA A 168 -11.70 -6.42 0.95
C ALA A 168 -12.95 -7.01 1.59
N ALA A 169 -12.91 -7.22 2.90
CA ALA A 169 -14.00 -7.79 3.68
C ALA A 169 -14.32 -6.86 4.86
N CYS A 170 -15.60 -6.59 5.12
CA CYS A 170 -16.05 -5.69 6.19
C CYS A 170 -16.97 -6.46 7.15
N ASP A 171 -16.55 -6.54 8.41
CA ASP A 171 -17.35 -7.05 9.52
C ASP A 171 -18.15 -5.86 10.12
N ASN A 172 -19.39 -5.69 9.65
CA ASN A 172 -20.20 -4.52 9.99
C ASN A 172 -21.34 -4.85 10.95
N GLY A 173 -21.55 -6.12 11.28
CA GLY A 173 -22.70 -6.54 12.06
C GLY A 173 -22.63 -8.00 12.49
N ALA A 174 -23.78 -8.51 12.92
CA ALA A 174 -23.88 -9.91 13.29
C ALA A 174 -24.06 -10.79 12.05
N ALA A 175 -23.63 -12.05 12.14
CA ALA A 175 -23.92 -13.09 11.16
C ALA A 175 -25.38 -13.08 10.68
N GLU A 176 -25.56 -13.28 9.37
CA GLU A 176 -26.86 -13.30 8.67
C GLU A 176 -27.66 -11.98 8.73
N SER A 177 -27.06 -10.87 9.20
CA SER A 177 -27.73 -9.56 9.22
C SER A 177 -27.80 -8.87 7.85
N GLY A 178 -26.93 -9.27 6.92
CA GLY A 178 -26.72 -8.58 5.64
C GLY A 178 -25.96 -7.26 5.76
N ALA A 179 -25.41 -6.94 6.94
CA ALA A 179 -24.60 -5.73 7.16
C ALA A 179 -23.20 -5.85 6.57
N ASP A 180 -22.64 -7.06 6.57
CA ASP A 180 -21.28 -7.32 6.12
C ASP A 180 -21.14 -7.11 4.61
N PHE A 181 -19.92 -6.80 4.20
CA PHE A 181 -19.60 -6.49 2.82
C PHE A 181 -18.35 -7.25 2.36
N LEU A 182 -18.34 -7.66 1.09
CA LEU A 182 -17.18 -8.25 0.45
C LEU A 182 -16.97 -7.60 -0.93
N GLN A 183 -15.73 -7.29 -1.27
CA GLN A 183 -15.29 -6.89 -2.60
C GLN A 183 -14.14 -7.78 -3.06
N MET A 184 -14.29 -8.36 -4.25
CA MET A 184 -13.27 -9.15 -4.93
C MET A 184 -12.77 -8.40 -6.16
N ASN A 185 -11.46 -8.22 -6.27
CA ASN A 185 -10.80 -7.61 -7.41
C ASN A 185 -9.76 -8.58 -7.99
N VAL A 186 -9.80 -8.82 -9.30
CA VAL A 186 -8.79 -9.57 -10.05
C VAL A 186 -8.31 -8.70 -11.22
N PRO A 187 -7.43 -7.72 -10.95
CA PRO A 187 -7.03 -6.71 -11.94
C PRO A 187 -6.50 -7.26 -13.27
N PRO A 188 -5.67 -8.33 -13.31
CA PRO A 188 -5.19 -8.89 -14.58
C PRO A 188 -6.30 -9.37 -15.53
N LEU A 189 -7.50 -9.63 -15.00
CA LEU A 189 -8.67 -10.06 -15.76
C LEU A 189 -9.70 -8.95 -15.96
N GLY A 190 -9.47 -7.74 -15.43
CA GLY A 190 -10.46 -6.66 -15.41
C GLY A 190 -11.72 -7.01 -14.62
N TYR A 191 -11.64 -7.96 -13.69
CA TYR A 191 -12.78 -8.41 -12.89
C TYR A 191 -12.83 -7.64 -11.56
N SER A 192 -14.01 -7.13 -11.23
CA SER A 192 -14.32 -6.47 -9.96
C SER A 192 -15.78 -6.73 -9.63
N HIS A 193 -16.04 -7.35 -8.47
CA HIS A 193 -17.39 -7.62 -8.01
C HIS A 193 -17.45 -7.55 -6.48
N GLY A 194 -18.43 -6.83 -5.96
CA GLY A 194 -18.63 -6.70 -4.52
C GLY A 194 -20.03 -6.24 -4.17
N GLY A 195 -20.37 -6.36 -2.89
CA GLY A 195 -21.68 -6.03 -2.37
C GLY A 195 -21.86 -6.48 -0.92
N SER A 196 -23.00 -6.10 -0.36
CA SER A 196 -23.44 -6.64 0.93
C SER A 196 -23.76 -8.14 0.80
N LEU A 197 -23.47 -8.90 1.85
CA LEU A 197 -23.76 -10.33 1.90
C LEU A 197 -25.27 -10.59 1.79
N SER A 198 -25.65 -11.52 0.91
CA SER A 198 -27.03 -12.03 0.83
C SER A 198 -27.31 -13.13 1.83
N SER A 199 -26.28 -13.82 2.31
CA SER A 199 -26.28 -14.76 3.43
C SER A 199 -24.84 -15.00 3.90
N GLY A 200 -24.69 -15.46 5.14
CA GLY A 200 -23.40 -15.77 5.75
C GLY A 200 -22.90 -14.67 6.70
N ASP A 201 -21.58 -14.65 6.89
CA ASP A 201 -20.90 -13.81 7.86
C ASP A 201 -19.48 -13.46 7.38
N VAL A 202 -19.03 -12.25 7.71
CA VAL A 202 -17.61 -11.87 7.75
C VAL A 202 -17.27 -11.56 9.20
N ALA A 203 -16.34 -12.30 9.77
CA ALA A 203 -15.88 -12.09 11.13
C ALA A 203 -14.42 -11.63 11.11
N LYS A 204 -14.17 -10.45 11.69
CA LYS A 204 -12.84 -9.91 11.88
C LYS A 204 -12.43 -10.03 13.35
N SER A 205 -11.34 -10.74 13.61
CA SER A 205 -10.65 -10.68 14.90
C SER A 205 -9.51 -9.67 14.84
N GLY A 206 -9.44 -8.79 15.85
CA GLY A 206 -8.45 -7.71 15.90
C GLY A 206 -9.04 -6.35 15.52
N THR A 207 -8.81 -5.35 16.37
CA THR A 207 -9.32 -3.98 16.17
C THR A 207 -8.17 -3.03 15.88
N ALA A 208 -8.00 -2.70 14.59
CA ALA A 208 -7.29 -1.50 14.17
C ALA A 208 -7.91 -0.29 14.88
N THR A 209 -7.11 0.71 15.21
CA THR A 209 -7.59 1.93 15.85
C THR A 209 -7.27 3.13 14.98
N VAL A 210 -8.31 3.85 14.53
CA VAL A 210 -8.14 5.16 13.88
C VAL A 210 -7.50 6.11 14.87
N ILE A 211 -6.35 6.67 14.48
CA ILE A 211 -5.64 7.71 15.21
C ILE A 211 -6.14 9.08 14.76
N LEU A 212 -6.29 9.23 13.44
CA LEU A 212 -6.68 10.46 12.76
C LEU A 212 -7.44 10.07 11.50
N GLN A 213 -8.55 10.75 11.24
CA GLN A 213 -9.25 10.65 9.96
C GLN A 213 -9.82 12.01 9.61
N ASP A 214 -9.65 12.41 8.35
CA ASP A 214 -10.20 13.65 7.82
C ASP A 214 -10.42 13.53 6.30
N GLY A 215 -11.69 13.62 5.90
CA GLY A 215 -12.09 13.82 4.50
C GLY A 215 -12.41 15.28 4.19
N PHE A 216 -12.02 16.21 5.09
CA PHE A 216 -12.21 17.66 4.95
C PHE A 216 -13.67 18.15 4.96
N GLU A 217 -14.61 17.28 5.36
CA GLU A 217 -16.05 17.54 5.37
C GLU A 217 -16.53 18.54 6.44
N SER A 218 -15.63 18.98 7.33
CA SER A 218 -15.93 20.05 8.29
C SER A 218 -16.08 21.43 7.63
N GLY A 219 -15.70 21.54 6.34
CA GLY A 219 -15.76 22.79 5.57
C GLY A 219 -14.74 23.83 6.01
N ASN A 220 -13.75 23.47 6.83
CA ASN A 220 -12.62 24.33 7.20
C ASN A 220 -11.37 23.50 7.57
N LEU A 221 -10.24 24.18 7.78
CA LEU A 221 -8.94 23.55 8.11
C LEU A 221 -8.52 23.77 9.58
N SER A 222 -9.47 23.99 10.52
CA SER A 222 -9.14 24.32 11.92
C SER A 222 -8.40 23.22 12.67
N GLU A 223 -8.61 21.96 12.28
CA GLU A 223 -7.92 20.81 12.86
C GLU A 223 -6.47 20.68 12.37
N TRP A 224 -6.09 21.45 11.35
CA TRP A 224 -4.77 21.42 10.75
C TRP A 224 -3.97 22.68 11.08
N THR A 225 -2.70 22.50 11.42
CA THR A 225 -1.79 23.62 11.63
C THR A 225 -1.02 23.89 10.34
N GLN A 226 -1.08 25.14 9.86
CA GLN A 226 -0.34 25.59 8.69
C GLN A 226 0.90 26.36 9.12
N ASP A 227 2.05 26.03 8.52
CA ASP A 227 3.19 26.94 8.53
C ASP A 227 2.91 28.11 7.59
N ASN A 228 3.03 29.33 8.12
CA ASN A 228 2.73 30.58 7.43
C ASN A 228 1.35 30.61 6.71
N PRO A 229 0.22 30.60 7.44
CA PRO A 229 -1.13 30.61 6.85
C PRO A 229 -1.40 31.82 5.94
N GLY A 230 -0.67 32.92 6.12
CA GLY A 230 -0.78 34.12 5.27
C GLY A 230 -0.32 33.91 3.83
N ALA A 231 0.37 32.81 3.52
CA ALA A 231 0.79 32.46 2.17
C ALA A 231 -0.35 31.94 1.29
N ASN A 232 -1.55 31.68 1.86
CA ASN A 232 -2.71 31.10 1.17
C ASN A 232 -2.37 29.85 0.35
N ARG A 233 -1.44 29.03 0.86
CA ARG A 233 -1.03 27.76 0.24
C ARG A 233 -2.14 26.73 0.25
N TYR A 234 -2.93 26.69 1.33
CA TYR A 234 -3.93 25.66 1.58
C TYR A 234 -5.34 26.22 1.63
N SER A 235 -6.27 25.53 0.98
CA SER A 235 -7.68 25.86 0.92
C SER A 235 -8.51 24.60 0.78
N LEU A 236 -9.84 24.71 0.80
CA LEU A 236 -10.73 23.61 0.45
C LEU A 236 -11.28 23.81 -0.97
N SER A 237 -11.18 22.78 -1.80
CA SER A 237 -11.89 22.74 -3.07
C SER A 237 -13.34 22.31 -2.84
N THR A 238 -14.25 22.84 -3.66
CA THR A 238 -15.66 22.41 -3.76
C THR A 238 -16.03 21.99 -5.18
N ASP A 239 -15.05 22.00 -6.11
CA ASP A 239 -15.26 21.54 -7.47
C ASP A 239 -15.44 20.02 -7.45
N PRO A 240 -16.59 19.46 -7.89
CA PRO A 240 -16.82 18.03 -7.89
C PRO A 240 -15.78 17.22 -8.70
N ALA A 241 -15.10 17.84 -9.68
CA ALA A 241 -14.00 17.17 -10.39
C ALA A 241 -12.72 17.07 -9.54
N ARG A 242 -12.64 17.83 -8.45
CA ARG A 242 -11.49 17.95 -7.53
C ARG A 242 -11.80 17.49 -6.11
N VAL A 243 -12.94 16.83 -5.90
CA VAL A 243 -13.33 16.20 -4.63
C VAL A 243 -13.42 14.69 -4.86
N LYS A 244 -12.79 13.89 -4.00
CA LYS A 244 -12.78 12.43 -4.17
C LYS A 244 -14.05 11.81 -3.61
N SER A 245 -14.46 12.26 -2.42
CA SER A 245 -15.72 11.89 -1.78
C SER A 245 -16.27 13.07 -0.97
N GLY A 246 -17.58 13.09 -0.71
CA GLY A 246 -18.19 14.18 0.04
C GLY A 246 -18.30 15.50 -0.74
N MET A 247 -18.05 16.62 -0.06
CA MET A 247 -18.22 17.98 -0.57
C MET A 247 -16.90 18.75 -0.69
N TYR A 248 -15.86 18.35 0.04
CA TYR A 248 -14.61 19.11 0.13
C TYR A 248 -13.40 18.23 -0.08
N SER A 249 -12.30 18.83 -0.52
CA SER A 249 -10.97 18.23 -0.49
C SER A 249 -9.94 19.29 -0.11
N LEU A 250 -8.82 18.89 0.49
CA LEU A 250 -7.69 19.79 0.69
C LEU A 250 -7.10 20.15 -0.68
N GLN A 251 -6.90 21.44 -0.92
CA GLN A 251 -6.24 21.97 -2.10
C GLN A 251 -4.95 22.69 -1.69
N ALA A 252 -3.83 22.28 -2.27
CA ALA A 252 -2.55 22.98 -2.16
C ALA A 252 -2.24 23.74 -3.46
N LEU A 253 -1.90 25.03 -3.34
CA LEU A 253 -1.58 25.94 -4.44
C LEU A 253 -0.07 26.17 -4.54
N PHE A 254 0.49 25.85 -5.70
CA PHE A 254 1.86 26.21 -6.07
C PHE A 254 1.85 27.45 -6.96
N THR A 255 2.83 28.33 -6.76
CA THR A 255 2.99 29.53 -7.58
C THR A 255 4.47 29.80 -7.83
N PRO A 256 4.83 30.58 -8.86
CA PRO A 256 6.21 30.96 -9.14
C PRO A 256 6.93 31.68 -7.99
N THR A 257 6.17 32.25 -7.03
CA THR A 257 6.71 33.01 -5.89
C THR A 257 6.57 32.29 -4.55
N ASN A 258 5.93 31.12 -4.52
CA ASN A 258 5.70 30.37 -3.28
C ASN A 258 6.18 28.92 -3.42
N THR A 259 7.42 28.71 -2.99
CA THR A 259 8.13 27.44 -3.14
C THR A 259 7.88 26.48 -1.99
N TYR A 260 7.43 26.95 -0.82
CA TYR A 260 7.33 26.16 0.41
C TYR A 260 5.98 26.38 1.10
N GLY A 261 5.38 25.29 1.56
CA GLY A 261 4.33 25.33 2.57
C GLY A 261 4.27 24.00 3.31
N LEU A 262 3.76 24.06 4.53
CA LEU A 262 3.56 22.89 5.37
C LEU A 262 2.19 23.00 6.02
N ILE A 263 1.42 21.92 5.96
CA ILE A 263 0.22 21.74 6.78
C ILE A 263 0.31 20.39 7.49
N THR A 264 0.02 20.37 8.79
CA THR A 264 0.33 19.24 9.68
C THR A 264 -0.77 18.97 10.71
N ARG A 265 -0.80 17.72 11.18
CA ARG A 265 -1.46 17.32 12.43
C ARG A 265 -0.54 16.45 13.27
N TRP A 266 -0.54 16.71 14.56
CA TRP A 266 0.09 15.86 15.57
C TRP A 266 -0.91 14.92 16.22
N PHE A 267 -0.40 13.78 16.68
CA PHE A 267 -1.09 12.79 17.50
C PHE A 267 -0.13 12.27 18.59
N MET A 268 0.32 13.20 19.43
CA MET A 268 1.23 12.94 20.55
C MET A 268 0.61 11.98 21.58
N PRO A 269 1.41 11.14 22.26
CA PRO A 269 2.86 10.99 22.14
C PRO A 269 3.30 10.18 20.92
N GLY A 270 2.35 9.57 20.19
CA GLY A 270 2.62 8.77 19.00
C GLY A 270 2.54 7.28 19.20
N TYR A 271 2.93 6.57 18.15
CA TYR A 271 2.82 5.13 18.02
C TYR A 271 4.09 4.53 17.43
N ASP A 272 4.22 3.21 17.57
CA ASP A 272 5.33 2.44 17.03
C ASP A 272 5.06 1.90 15.64
N GLU A 273 3.80 1.83 15.25
CA GLU A 273 3.37 1.24 14.00
C GLU A 273 2.12 1.98 13.56
N VAL A 274 2.17 2.57 12.37
CA VAL A 274 1.04 3.27 11.78
C VAL A 274 0.95 2.94 10.30
N TYR A 275 -0.28 2.91 9.82
CA TYR A 275 -0.58 3.01 8.42
C TYR A 275 -1.18 4.39 8.14
N VAL A 276 -0.97 4.84 6.92
CA VAL A 276 -1.50 6.09 6.37
C VAL A 276 -2.13 5.78 5.03
N LYS A 277 -3.38 6.18 4.85
CA LYS A 277 -4.11 6.18 3.58
C LYS A 277 -4.47 7.60 3.24
N PHE A 278 -4.36 7.95 1.97
CA PHE A 278 -4.95 9.15 1.42
C PHE A 278 -5.20 8.96 -0.08
N SER A 279 -6.13 9.74 -0.60
CA SER A 279 -6.35 9.91 -2.04
C SER A 279 -5.67 11.21 -2.48
N VAL A 280 -4.90 11.18 -3.56
CA VAL A 280 -4.23 12.37 -4.12
C VAL A 280 -4.54 12.53 -5.59
N MET A 281 -4.70 13.76 -6.04
CA MET A 281 -4.75 14.11 -7.45
C MET A 281 -3.84 15.29 -7.72
N PHE A 282 -2.93 15.14 -8.68
CA PHE A 282 -2.14 16.22 -9.24
C PHE A 282 -2.91 16.87 -10.39
N GLU A 283 -2.71 18.16 -10.62
CA GLU A 283 -3.30 18.82 -11.78
C GLU A 283 -2.88 18.18 -13.11
N GLU A 284 -3.71 18.34 -14.14
CA GLU A 284 -3.36 17.86 -15.47
C GLU A 284 -2.11 18.63 -15.97
N ASN A 285 -1.10 17.87 -16.41
CA ASN A 285 0.21 18.41 -16.79
C ASN A 285 1.00 19.10 -15.66
N PHE A 286 0.78 18.67 -14.40
CA PHE A 286 1.57 19.12 -13.26
C PHE A 286 3.08 19.06 -13.55
N ASP A 287 3.77 20.16 -13.24
CA ASP A 287 5.15 20.42 -13.62
C ASP A 287 6.13 20.12 -12.47
N GLU A 288 6.67 18.91 -12.52
CA GLU A 288 7.52 18.36 -11.46
C GLU A 288 9.01 18.73 -11.61
N ARG A 289 9.37 19.64 -12.52
CA ARG A 289 10.78 19.89 -12.93
C ARG A 289 11.71 20.41 -11.83
N TYR A 290 11.15 20.80 -10.68
CA TYR A 290 11.90 21.35 -9.54
C TYR A 290 11.90 20.44 -8.31
N GLY A 291 11.29 19.25 -8.39
CA GLY A 291 11.32 18.23 -7.35
C GLY A 291 10.44 18.60 -6.17
N LEU A 292 9.26 18.01 -6.11
CA LEU A 292 8.29 18.14 -5.05
C LEU A 292 8.66 17.22 -3.89
N HIS A 293 8.76 17.81 -2.72
CA HIS A 293 8.51 17.12 -1.46
C HIS A 293 7.03 17.22 -1.13
N PHE A 294 6.42 16.12 -0.71
CA PHE A 294 4.96 16.02 -0.64
C PHE A 294 4.45 15.59 0.72
N LEU A 295 4.32 14.29 1.02
CA LEU A 295 3.69 13.82 2.25
C LEU A 295 4.70 13.04 3.09
N THR A 296 4.89 13.45 4.33
CA THR A 296 5.82 12.83 5.28
C THR A 296 5.12 12.46 6.58
N MET A 297 5.40 11.27 7.10
CA MET A 297 5.25 10.96 8.51
C MET A 297 6.55 11.30 9.23
N ALA A 298 6.43 12.09 10.28
CA ALA A 298 7.55 12.45 11.12
C ALA A 298 7.53 11.68 12.44
N GLY A 299 8.74 11.26 12.83
CA GLY A 299 9.03 10.79 14.16
C GLY A 299 9.56 11.94 15.00
N ASN A 300 8.79 12.37 16.01
CA ASN A 300 9.24 13.35 16.98
C ASN A 300 9.45 12.71 18.36
N GLY A 301 10.21 13.39 19.21
CA GLY A 301 10.33 13.03 20.62
C GLY A 301 8.98 13.12 21.32
N ILE A 302 8.66 12.20 22.23
CA ILE A 302 7.37 12.18 22.93
C ILE A 302 7.06 13.46 23.72
N ASP A 303 8.11 14.21 24.10
CA ASP A 303 8.03 15.46 24.86
C ASP A 303 8.33 16.72 24.02
N ASP A 304 8.65 16.56 22.73
CA ASP A 304 8.95 17.65 21.80
C ASP A 304 8.31 17.39 20.43
N PRO A 305 7.10 17.91 20.16
CA PRO A 305 6.39 17.70 18.89
C PRO A 305 7.08 18.35 17.68
N TYR A 306 8.12 19.15 17.89
CA TYR A 306 8.85 19.85 16.83
C TYR A 306 10.28 19.32 16.66
N SER A 307 10.67 18.24 17.32
CA SER A 307 12.06 17.75 17.29
C SER A 307 12.53 17.39 15.87
N SER A 308 11.58 17.05 14.99
CA SER A 308 11.82 16.77 13.59
C SER A 308 11.89 18.02 12.72
N TRP A 309 11.48 19.22 13.16
CA TRP A 309 11.40 20.39 12.28
C TRP A 309 12.78 20.97 11.92
N GLY A 310 12.92 21.49 10.70
CA GLY A 310 14.15 22.14 10.22
C GLY A 310 15.34 21.20 10.02
N LYS A 311 15.09 19.93 9.67
CA LYS A 311 16.12 18.88 9.61
C LYS A 311 16.58 18.47 8.21
N ALA A 312 16.19 19.22 7.18
CA ALA A 312 16.66 18.97 5.82
C ALA A 312 18.20 18.92 5.75
N GLY A 313 18.74 17.87 5.14
CA GLY A 313 20.18 17.68 4.97
C GLY A 313 20.94 17.25 6.24
N ILE A 314 20.26 16.95 7.35
CA ILE A 314 20.89 16.52 8.60
C ILE A 314 20.63 15.03 8.80
N ARG A 315 21.65 14.23 9.09
CA ARG A 315 21.42 12.80 9.39
C ARG A 315 20.77 12.62 10.77
N PRO A 316 19.66 11.87 10.91
CA PRO A 316 19.14 11.49 12.22
C PRO A 316 20.15 10.66 13.03
N ASN A 317 20.10 10.75 14.35
CA ASN A 317 20.96 9.97 15.24
C ASN A 317 20.25 8.80 15.95
N GLY A 318 18.92 8.74 15.83
CA GLY A 318 18.08 7.68 16.39
C GLY A 318 17.42 8.01 17.72
N THR A 319 17.70 9.19 18.28
CA THR A 319 16.99 9.75 19.45
C THR A 319 16.31 11.08 19.17
N ASP A 320 16.59 11.71 18.03
CA ASP A 320 16.19 13.08 17.72
C ASP A 320 14.97 13.17 16.81
N TYR A 321 15.01 12.51 15.65
CA TYR A 321 13.90 12.48 14.71
C TYR A 321 14.03 11.36 13.67
N PHE A 322 13.03 11.18 12.82
CA PHE A 322 13.14 10.50 11.52
C PHE A 322 12.03 11.00 10.59
N TYR A 323 12.17 10.76 9.29
CA TYR A 323 11.12 11.02 8.29
C TYR A 323 10.92 9.80 7.40
N ALA A 324 9.67 9.54 7.05
CA ALA A 324 9.33 8.61 5.99
C ALA A 324 8.05 9.08 5.30
N GLY A 325 8.15 9.30 3.99
CA GLY A 325 7.10 9.92 3.21
C GLY A 325 7.18 9.52 1.75
N VAL A 326 6.21 9.98 0.96
CA VAL A 326 6.20 9.73 -0.48
C VAL A 326 6.30 11.03 -1.26
N ASP A 327 7.18 11.00 -2.25
CA ASP A 327 7.44 12.07 -3.21
C ASP A 327 7.31 11.51 -4.64
N PRO A 328 6.92 12.31 -5.65
CA PRO A 328 7.13 11.93 -7.03
C PRO A 328 8.61 11.68 -7.29
N GLU A 329 8.94 10.68 -8.11
CA GLU A 329 10.30 10.55 -8.63
C GLU A 329 10.69 11.83 -9.38
N PHE A 330 11.94 12.26 -9.21
CA PHE A 330 12.40 13.53 -9.74
C PHE A 330 13.56 13.36 -10.71
N ILE A 331 13.50 14.06 -11.84
CA ILE A 331 14.64 14.26 -12.74
C ILE A 331 14.75 15.77 -12.96
N ASN A 332 15.89 16.34 -12.61
CA ASN A 332 16.09 17.79 -12.68
C ASN A 332 15.84 18.36 -14.08
N GLY A 333 14.94 19.33 -14.17
CA GLY A 333 14.56 19.99 -15.42
C GLY A 333 13.55 19.23 -16.28
N ASP A 334 13.14 18.01 -15.90
CA ASP A 334 12.10 17.26 -16.60
C ASP A 334 10.73 17.53 -15.96
N PRO A 335 9.78 18.18 -16.66
CA PRO A 335 8.48 18.54 -16.10
C PRO A 335 7.54 17.34 -15.90
N ALA A 336 7.83 16.19 -16.50
CA ALA A 336 6.90 15.07 -16.48
C ALA A 336 6.79 14.44 -15.09
N LEU A 337 5.57 14.46 -14.54
CA LEU A 337 5.21 13.76 -13.30
C LEU A 337 5.54 12.27 -13.39
N LYS A 338 6.16 11.74 -12.32
CA LYS A 338 6.69 10.38 -12.28
C LYS A 338 6.07 9.58 -11.13
N PRO A 339 6.22 8.24 -11.13
CA PRO A 339 5.70 7.40 -10.05
C PRO A 339 6.12 7.89 -8.67
N LEU A 340 5.30 7.62 -7.65
CA LEU A 340 5.65 7.88 -6.26
C LEU A 340 6.74 6.92 -5.77
N HIS A 341 7.62 7.41 -4.91
CA HIS A 341 8.68 6.66 -4.25
C HIS A 341 8.75 7.06 -2.78
N PHE A 342 9.35 6.24 -1.91
CA PHE A 342 9.63 6.71 -0.55
C PHE A 342 10.82 7.65 -0.55
N TYR A 343 10.72 8.75 0.19
CA TYR A 343 11.84 9.60 0.57
C TYR A 343 12.01 9.56 2.09
N THR A 344 13.14 9.02 2.56
CA THR A 344 13.27 8.60 3.96
C THR A 344 14.56 9.10 4.62
N TYR A 345 14.42 9.63 5.84
CA TYR A 345 15.53 9.95 6.75
C TYR A 345 15.53 8.99 7.94
N TRP A 346 16.62 8.23 8.12
CA TRP A 346 16.80 7.37 9.29
C TRP A 346 18.28 7.27 9.69
N PRO A 347 18.60 6.81 10.91
CA PRO A 347 19.97 6.81 11.43
C PRO A 347 20.99 6.05 10.58
N ASP A 348 20.57 5.02 9.85
CA ASP A 348 21.44 4.17 9.03
C ASP A 348 21.38 4.51 7.54
N MET A 349 20.82 5.68 7.19
CA MET A 349 20.78 6.12 5.80
C MET A 349 22.17 6.37 5.23
N THR A 350 22.29 6.19 3.92
CA THR A 350 23.53 6.47 3.20
C THR A 350 23.66 7.98 3.05
N CYS A 351 24.78 8.53 3.54
CA CYS A 351 25.18 9.91 3.32
C CYS A 351 26.32 9.96 2.29
N PRO A 352 26.47 11.06 1.53
CA PRO A 352 27.63 11.29 0.67
C PRO A 352 28.94 11.02 1.42
N PRO A 353 29.74 10.01 1.03
CA PRO A 353 30.92 9.61 1.79
C PRO A 353 32.17 10.43 1.44
N LEU A 354 32.15 11.18 0.33
CA LEU A 354 33.32 11.88 -0.20
C LEU A 354 33.49 13.29 0.37
N TYR A 355 32.43 13.89 0.91
CA TYR A 355 32.41 15.26 1.41
C TYR A 355 31.63 15.30 2.72
N PRO A 356 32.30 15.22 3.88
CA PRO A 356 31.62 15.19 5.18
C PRO A 356 30.89 16.48 5.54
N ASP A 357 31.17 17.57 4.82
CA ASP A 357 30.47 18.85 4.94
C ASP A 357 29.20 18.92 4.06
N ASP A 358 28.96 17.94 3.19
CA ASP A 358 27.77 17.91 2.34
C ASP A 358 26.53 17.52 3.15
N PRO A 359 25.38 18.14 2.85
CA PRO A 359 24.12 17.79 3.47
C PRO A 359 23.77 16.32 3.21
N CYS A 360 23.39 15.60 4.27
CA CYS A 360 22.90 14.24 4.17
C CYS A 360 21.38 14.24 3.95
N TYR A 361 21.00 14.20 2.68
CA TYR A 361 19.60 14.17 2.25
C TYR A 361 18.96 12.78 2.39
N GLY A 362 17.63 12.76 2.38
CA GLY A 362 16.84 11.54 2.48
C GLY A 362 17.17 10.58 1.35
N ASN A 363 17.10 9.28 1.62
CA ASN A 363 17.36 8.29 0.58
C ASN A 363 16.04 7.92 -0.12
N PRO A 364 16.05 7.82 -1.46
CA PRO A 364 14.90 7.35 -2.20
C PRO A 364 14.81 5.81 -2.20
N PHE A 365 13.60 5.28 -2.07
CA PHE A 365 13.29 3.88 -2.41
C PHE A 365 12.25 3.84 -3.51
N TYR A 366 12.61 3.28 -4.65
CA TYR A 366 11.77 3.29 -5.85
C TYR A 366 10.88 2.06 -5.96
N GLN A 367 9.73 2.22 -6.64
CA GLN A 367 8.86 1.10 -6.96
C GLN A 367 9.58 0.04 -7.80
N THR A 368 9.25 -1.23 -7.53
CA THR A 368 9.62 -2.33 -8.41
C THR A 368 8.83 -2.28 -9.73
N SER A 369 9.47 -2.71 -10.83
CA SER A 369 8.84 -2.74 -12.15
C SER A 369 7.79 -3.86 -12.26
N PRO A 370 6.66 -3.63 -12.97
CA PRO A 370 6.27 -2.37 -13.59
C PRO A 370 5.81 -1.34 -12.54
N LYS A 371 6.30 -0.10 -12.66
CA LYS A 371 5.87 1.00 -11.80
C LYS A 371 4.43 1.39 -12.12
N ILE A 372 3.66 1.83 -11.12
CA ILE A 372 2.37 2.49 -11.36
C ILE A 372 2.65 3.97 -11.65
N PRO A 373 2.25 4.48 -12.83
CA PRO A 373 2.45 5.88 -13.16
C PRO A 373 1.56 6.77 -12.28
N LEU A 374 2.07 7.96 -11.98
CA LEU A 374 1.27 9.02 -11.38
C LEU A 374 0.77 9.92 -12.53
N VAL A 375 -0.55 9.93 -12.76
CA VAL A 375 -1.17 10.59 -13.91
C VAL A 375 -1.94 11.82 -13.44
N GLY A 376 -1.55 13.01 -13.95
CA GLY A 376 -2.26 14.25 -13.67
C GLY A 376 -3.73 14.19 -14.07
N GLY A 377 -4.59 14.83 -13.29
CA GLY A 377 -6.05 14.82 -13.48
C GLY A 377 -6.74 13.53 -13.04
N GLN A 378 -6.04 12.57 -12.44
CA GLN A 378 -6.61 11.34 -11.91
C GLN A 378 -6.36 11.19 -10.41
N TRP A 379 -7.37 10.71 -9.70
CA TRP A 379 -7.24 10.31 -8.31
C TRP A 379 -6.44 9.03 -8.17
N GLN A 380 -5.49 9.05 -7.25
CA GLN A 380 -4.58 7.97 -6.94
C GLN A 380 -4.71 7.63 -5.46
N GLU A 381 -5.09 6.38 -5.16
CA GLU A 381 -5.06 5.89 -3.78
C GLU A 381 -3.62 5.54 -3.41
N VAL A 382 -3.17 6.01 -2.25
CA VAL A 382 -1.85 5.73 -1.70
C VAL A 382 -2.02 5.23 -0.28
N VAL A 383 -1.38 4.11 0.02
CA VAL A 383 -1.28 3.57 1.37
C VAL A 383 0.18 3.34 1.68
N PHE A 384 0.67 3.82 2.80
CA PHE A 384 1.95 3.36 3.31
C PHE A 384 1.89 3.00 4.78
N HIS A 385 2.77 2.08 5.15
CA HIS A 385 2.92 1.52 6.48
C HIS A 385 4.32 1.80 6.97
N ILE A 386 4.48 2.23 8.23
CA ILE A 386 5.77 2.38 8.88
C ILE A 386 5.71 1.68 10.22
N LYS A 387 6.67 0.79 10.46
CA LYS A 387 6.88 0.11 11.73
C LYS A 387 8.25 0.45 12.29
N LEU A 388 8.28 1.03 13.48
CA LEU A 388 9.49 1.34 14.20
C LEU A 388 10.11 0.06 14.76
N ASN A 389 11.44 0.07 14.87
CA ASN A 389 12.16 -1.03 15.47
C ASN A 389 12.05 -1.03 16.99
N THR A 390 12.23 -2.21 17.57
CA THR A 390 12.62 -2.38 18.97
C THR A 390 14.01 -1.75 19.17
N PRO A 391 14.23 -0.88 20.18
CA PRO A 391 15.55 -0.32 20.43
C PRO A 391 16.64 -1.39 20.54
N GLY A 392 17.71 -1.23 19.75
CA GLY A 392 18.81 -2.19 19.65
C GLY A 392 18.62 -3.31 18.60
N GLN A 393 17.47 -3.37 17.93
CA GLN A 393 17.16 -4.34 16.86
C GLN A 393 16.99 -3.66 15.49
N TYR A 394 17.01 -4.48 14.45
CA TYR A 394 16.72 -4.11 13.05
C TYR A 394 15.44 -4.82 12.59
N ASP A 395 14.33 -4.59 13.28
CA ASP A 395 13.03 -5.23 13.06
C ASP A 395 11.95 -4.22 12.60
N GLY A 396 12.35 -2.99 12.27
CA GLY A 396 11.48 -1.99 11.67
C GLY A 396 11.34 -2.14 10.15
N SER A 397 10.34 -1.49 9.58
CA SER A 397 10.03 -1.56 8.15
C SER A 397 9.26 -0.34 7.64
N GLN A 398 9.22 -0.20 6.32
CA GLN A 398 8.24 0.63 5.62
C GLN A 398 7.77 -0.05 4.34
N THR A 399 6.49 0.10 4.02
CA THR A 399 5.87 -0.55 2.85
C THR A 399 4.90 0.43 2.18
N LEU A 400 4.89 0.46 0.84
CA LEU A 400 4.03 1.34 0.02
C LEU A 400 3.15 0.49 -0.91
N TRP A 401 1.86 0.81 -0.92
CA TRP A 401 0.88 0.33 -1.88
C TRP A 401 0.28 1.50 -2.66
N ILE A 402 0.03 1.27 -3.94
CA ILE A 402 -0.54 2.25 -4.87
C ILE A 402 -1.70 1.55 -5.59
N ASN A 403 -2.92 2.09 -5.47
CA ASN A 403 -4.17 1.43 -5.92
C ASN A 403 -4.27 -0.04 -5.45
N GLY A 404 -4.08 -0.28 -4.16
CA GLY A 404 -4.08 -1.63 -3.57
C GLY A 404 -2.87 -2.53 -3.91
N VAL A 405 -2.00 -2.15 -4.85
CA VAL A 405 -0.86 -3.00 -5.26
C VAL A 405 0.40 -2.65 -4.46
N LYS A 406 0.99 -3.63 -3.77
CA LYS A 406 2.29 -3.46 -3.07
C LYS A 406 3.41 -3.13 -4.05
N LYS A 407 4.13 -2.03 -3.85
CA LYS A 407 5.18 -1.53 -4.77
C LYS A 407 6.56 -1.40 -4.15
N ILE A 408 6.62 -1.04 -2.87
CA ILE A 408 7.87 -0.92 -2.12
C ILE A 408 7.71 -1.67 -0.80
N ASP A 409 8.72 -2.43 -0.43
CA ASP A 409 8.75 -3.19 0.81
C ASP A 409 10.19 -3.20 1.36
N VAL A 410 10.47 -2.32 2.32
CA VAL A 410 11.79 -2.17 2.94
C VAL A 410 11.74 -2.72 4.36
N GLN A 411 12.57 -3.72 4.61
CA GLN A 411 12.64 -4.44 5.88
C GLN A 411 13.98 -4.19 6.57
N ASN A 412 14.08 -4.63 7.83
CA ASN A 412 15.29 -4.56 8.64
C ASN A 412 15.80 -3.13 8.90
N MET A 413 14.89 -2.18 9.09
CA MET A 413 15.21 -0.78 9.35
C MET A 413 15.39 -0.54 10.84
N ARG A 414 16.40 0.27 11.20
CA ARG A 414 16.60 0.78 12.55
C ARG A 414 16.30 2.28 12.57
N TRP A 415 15.04 2.60 12.82
CA TRP A 415 14.51 3.97 12.94
C TRP A 415 15.01 4.70 14.18
N ARG A 416 15.20 4.00 15.29
CA ARG A 416 15.49 4.61 16.61
C ARG A 416 16.35 3.75 17.52
N THR A 417 16.90 4.38 18.55
CA THR A 417 17.66 3.76 19.65
C THR A 417 17.01 3.97 21.02
N THR A 418 15.89 4.68 21.07
CA THR A 418 15.12 4.98 22.29
C THR A 418 13.64 4.67 22.07
N THR A 419 12.90 4.43 23.15
CA THR A 419 11.43 4.37 23.14
C THR A 419 10.76 5.74 23.10
N ASP A 420 11.53 6.81 23.32
CA ASP A 420 10.99 8.17 23.44
C ASP A 420 10.85 8.88 22.09
N LEU A 421 11.09 8.15 20.99
CA LEU A 421 10.91 8.64 19.62
C LEU A 421 9.83 7.80 18.94
N ARG A 422 8.70 8.42 18.56
CA ARG A 422 7.49 7.74 18.06
C ARG A 422 6.97 8.39 16.77
N LEU A 423 6.21 7.66 15.96
CA LEU A 423 5.42 8.22 14.85
C LEU A 423 4.29 9.06 15.45
N ASN A 424 4.30 10.38 15.27
CA ASN A 424 3.36 11.28 15.95
C ASN A 424 2.93 12.50 15.14
N GLU A 425 3.34 12.62 13.88
CA GLU A 425 2.99 13.77 13.06
C GLU A 425 2.84 13.36 11.59
N ILE A 426 1.73 13.79 10.97
CA ILE A 426 1.53 13.73 9.52
C ILE A 426 1.70 15.13 8.95
N ARG A 427 2.51 15.27 7.91
CA ARG A 427 2.82 16.56 7.28
C ARG A 427 2.68 16.48 5.77
N PHE A 428 2.14 17.54 5.19
CA PHE A 428 2.27 17.82 3.76
C PHE A 428 3.35 18.89 3.58
N ASP A 429 4.60 18.44 3.48
CA ASP A 429 5.80 19.26 3.28
C ASP A 429 5.91 19.75 1.83
N ASN A 430 4.86 20.40 1.31
CA ASN A 430 4.75 20.84 -0.07
C ASN A 430 5.83 21.87 -0.42
N TYR A 431 6.95 21.38 -0.92
CA TYR A 431 8.13 22.17 -1.21
C TYR A 431 8.70 21.80 -2.58
N MET A 432 9.13 22.80 -3.34
CA MET A 432 9.94 22.61 -4.54
C MET A 432 11.17 23.52 -4.48
N SER A 433 12.26 23.10 -5.11
CA SER A 433 13.52 23.86 -5.11
C SER A 433 13.39 25.26 -5.76
N GLN A 434 12.41 25.43 -6.66
CA GLN A 434 12.04 26.69 -7.27
C GLN A 434 10.52 26.79 -7.37
N GLY A 435 10.00 27.99 -7.56
CA GLY A 435 8.57 28.19 -7.76
C GLY A 435 8.17 27.64 -9.13
N PRO A 436 7.25 26.67 -9.19
CA PRO A 436 6.81 26.13 -10.47
C PRO A 436 5.82 27.09 -11.14
N THR A 437 5.10 26.61 -12.15
CA THR A 437 3.95 27.36 -12.68
C THR A 437 2.84 27.46 -11.64
N THR A 438 1.78 28.22 -11.93
CA THR A 438 0.60 28.17 -11.04
C THR A 438 -0.12 26.86 -11.29
N GLU A 439 -0.13 26.01 -10.26
CA GLU A 439 -0.70 24.68 -10.34
C GLU A 439 -1.18 24.19 -8.98
N TYR A 440 -1.97 23.12 -8.99
CA TYR A 440 -2.61 22.58 -7.81
C TYR A 440 -2.34 21.08 -7.62
N LEU A 441 -2.44 20.65 -6.37
CA LEU A 441 -2.75 19.26 -6.04
C LEU A 441 -3.89 19.24 -5.02
N TRP A 442 -4.62 18.13 -5.02
CA TRP A 442 -5.72 17.88 -4.11
C TRP A 442 -5.48 16.61 -3.31
N VAL A 443 -5.86 16.63 -2.04
CA VAL A 443 -5.78 15.49 -1.12
C VAL A 443 -7.13 15.29 -0.45
N ASP A 444 -7.52 14.04 -0.29
CA ASP A 444 -8.78 13.67 0.32
C ASP A 444 -8.64 12.32 1.06
N GLU A 445 -9.65 11.95 1.86
CA GLU A 445 -9.76 10.66 2.55
C GLU A 445 -8.53 10.29 3.40
N VAL A 446 -7.93 11.28 4.09
CA VAL A 446 -6.75 11.06 4.92
C VAL A 446 -7.14 10.24 6.14
N THR A 447 -6.50 9.09 6.31
CA THR A 447 -6.69 8.24 7.49
C THR A 447 -5.32 7.78 7.98
N VAL A 448 -5.07 7.91 9.28
CA VAL A 448 -3.95 7.32 9.99
C VAL A 448 -4.53 6.38 11.03
N TRP A 449 -4.08 5.14 11.05
CA TRP A 449 -4.49 4.17 12.04
C TRP A 449 -3.31 3.30 12.44
N ARG A 450 -3.48 2.59 13.54
CA ARG A 450 -2.53 1.57 13.99
C ARG A 450 -3.18 0.20 13.96
N PRO A 451 -2.37 -0.86 13.76
CA PRO A 451 -2.84 -2.19 14.06
C PRO A 451 -3.05 -2.37 15.57
N ARG A 452 -3.80 -3.41 15.94
CA ARG A 452 -4.05 -3.74 17.35
C ARG A 452 -2.70 -3.89 18.06
N GLY A 453 -2.54 -3.19 19.18
CA GLY A 453 -1.42 -3.45 20.07
C GLY A 453 -1.61 -4.81 20.73
N VAL A 454 -0.65 -5.72 20.57
CA VAL A 454 -0.52 -6.82 21.54
C VAL A 454 -0.24 -6.14 22.87
N CYS A 455 -1.19 -6.21 23.81
CA CYS A 455 -0.88 -5.88 25.20
C CYS A 455 0.22 -6.87 25.62
N CYS A 456 1.45 -6.39 25.74
CA CYS A 456 2.52 -7.12 26.40
C CYS A 456 2.21 -7.27 27.89
#